data_AF-A0A088CQQ1-F1
#
_entry.id   AF-A0A088CQQ1-F1
#
_cell.length_a   1.000
_cell.length_b   1.000
_cell.length_c   1.000
_cell.angle_alpha   90.00
_cell.angle_beta   90.00
_cell.angle_gamma   90.00
#
_symmetry.space_group_name_H-M   'P 1'
#
loop_
_entity.id
_entity.type
_entity.pdbx_description
1 polymer ?
#
loop_
_entity_poly.entity_id
_entity_poly.type
_entity_poly.pdbx_seq_one_letter_code
_entity_poly.pdbx_strand_id
1 'polypeptide(L)'
;MSHVIVLVLFTVCFASLTLADEAPNNCHDPASWQDWNDRVKQHPDDTELHTLHALWLGLCVKVERGDVSLDDAITIFENARSTLIQQRQDEKREKKPPAPL
;
A
#
# COMPACT_ATOMS: atom_id res chain seq x y z
N MET A 1 -1.59 -37.25 32.07
CA MET A 1 -2.26 -35.93 32.04
C MET A 1 -1.31 -34.80 31.65
N SER A 2 -0.11 -34.67 32.23
CA SER A 2 0.86 -33.61 31.84
C SER A 2 1.27 -33.60 30.35
N HIS A 3 1.39 -34.75 29.68
CA HIS A 3 1.77 -34.79 28.26
C HIS A 3 0.70 -34.25 27.31
N VAL A 4 -0.59 -34.35 27.70
CA VAL A 4 -1.71 -33.85 26.90
C VAL A 4 -1.77 -32.33 26.96
N ILE A 5 -1.46 -31.75 28.13
CA ILE A 5 -1.43 -30.30 28.34
C ILE A 5 -0.30 -29.65 27.53
N VAL A 6 0.88 -30.29 27.45
CA VAL A 6 2.01 -29.80 26.65
C VAL A 6 1.69 -29.84 25.15
N LEU A 7 1.03 -30.89 24.67
CA LEU A 7 0.60 -31.01 23.26
C LEU A 7 -0.44 -29.95 22.87
N VAL A 8 -1.38 -29.62 23.76
CA VAL A 8 -2.39 -28.59 23.54
C VAL A 8 -1.78 -27.18 23.56
N LEU A 9 -0.80 -26.91 24.44
CA LEU A 9 -0.10 -25.62 24.46
C LEU A 9 0.79 -25.41 23.22
N PHE A 10 1.37 -26.48 22.69
CA PHE A 10 2.21 -26.42 21.49
C PHE A 10 1.38 -26.15 20.23
N THR A 11 0.19 -26.75 20.10
CA THR A 11 -0.70 -26.50 18.95
C THR A 11 -1.35 -25.12 18.95
N VAL A 12 -1.64 -24.54 20.12
CA VAL A 12 -2.20 -23.18 20.23
C VAL A 12 -1.17 -22.11 19.86
N CYS A 13 0.13 -22.31 20.13
CA CYS A 13 1.17 -21.33 19.78
C CYS A 13 1.44 -21.22 18.27
N PHE A 14 1.20 -22.26 17.48
CA PHE A 14 1.41 -22.22 16.02
C PHE A 14 0.23 -21.62 15.25
N ALA A 15 -0.95 -21.51 15.86
CA ALA A 15 -2.15 -20.99 15.20
C ALA A 15 -2.18 -19.45 15.09
N SER A 16 -1.27 -18.74 15.76
CA SER A 16 -1.25 -17.27 15.77
C SER A 16 -0.32 -16.63 14.73
N LEU A 17 0.35 -17.42 13.89
CA LEU A 17 1.43 -16.92 13.04
C LEU A 17 1.07 -16.50 11.61
N THR A 18 -0.18 -16.58 11.16
CA THR A 18 -0.49 -16.32 9.75
C THR A 18 -1.71 -15.44 9.57
N LEU A 19 -1.54 -14.14 9.79
CA LEU A 19 -2.25 -13.10 9.03
C LEU A 19 -1.43 -11.80 9.08
N ALA A 20 -0.17 -11.89 8.65
CA ALA A 20 0.42 -10.75 7.99
C ALA A 20 -0.36 -10.63 6.68
N ASP A 21 -1.21 -9.61 6.58
CA ASP A 21 -1.79 -9.20 5.31
C ASP A 21 -0.61 -8.71 4.46
N GLU A 22 0.09 -9.66 3.83
CA GLU A 22 1.11 -9.37 2.82
C GLU A 22 0.37 -8.56 1.77
N ALA A 23 0.62 -7.24 1.75
CA ALA A 23 0.06 -6.38 0.72
C ALA A 23 0.39 -7.06 -0.61
N PRO A 24 -0.63 -7.55 -1.34
CA PRO A 24 -0.42 -8.57 -2.35
C PRO A 24 0.53 -8.01 -3.40
N ASN A 25 1.51 -8.81 -3.80
CA ASN A 25 2.42 -8.47 -4.89
C ASN A 25 1.62 -8.25 -6.19
N ASN A 26 1.10 -7.04 -6.37
CA ASN A 26 0.26 -6.69 -7.50
C ASN A 26 1.09 -6.18 -8.69
N CYS A 27 2.42 -6.28 -8.63
CA CYS A 27 3.27 -6.04 -9.79
C CYS A 27 2.93 -6.97 -10.96
N HIS A 28 2.35 -8.15 -10.69
CA HIS A 28 1.92 -9.10 -11.71
C HIS A 28 0.42 -9.39 -11.69
N ASP A 29 -0.39 -8.59 -10.97
CA ASP A 29 -1.85 -8.77 -10.92
C ASP A 29 -2.55 -7.94 -12.00
N PRO A 30 -3.01 -8.54 -13.12
CA PRO A 30 -3.63 -7.77 -14.20
C PRO A 30 -4.86 -6.97 -13.76
N ALA A 31 -5.57 -7.42 -12.72
CA ALA A 31 -6.74 -6.71 -12.21
C ALA A 31 -6.33 -5.39 -11.55
N SER A 32 -5.29 -5.40 -10.71
CA SER A 32 -4.73 -4.19 -10.09
C SER A 32 -4.22 -3.19 -11.14
N TRP A 33 -3.57 -3.66 -12.19
CA TRP A 33 -3.10 -2.81 -13.28
C TRP A 33 -4.25 -2.15 -14.04
N GLN A 34 -5.32 -2.90 -14.28
CA GLN A 34 -6.52 -2.37 -14.94
C GLN A 34 -7.18 -1.28 -14.08
N ASP A 35 -7.31 -1.48 -12.76
CA ASP A 35 -7.87 -0.47 -11.86
C ASP A 35 -7.03 0.82 -11.85
N TRP A 36 -5.69 0.71 -11.81
CA TRP A 36 -4.80 1.87 -11.91
C TRP A 36 -4.98 2.63 -13.24
N ASN A 37 -4.97 1.90 -14.36
CA ASN A 37 -5.16 2.49 -15.68
C ASN A 37 -6.51 3.20 -15.82
N ASP A 38 -7.58 2.60 -15.29
CA ASP A 38 -8.91 3.17 -15.33
C ASP A 38 -9.01 4.45 -14.48
N ARG A 39 -8.41 4.47 -13.27
CA ARG A 39 -8.34 5.68 -12.44
C ARG A 39 -7.60 6.81 -13.13
N VAL A 40 -6.42 6.52 -13.69
CA VAL A 40 -5.60 7.53 -14.39
C VAL A 40 -6.35 8.07 -15.62
N LYS A 41 -7.08 7.21 -16.35
CA LYS A 41 -7.92 7.62 -17.48
C LYS A 41 -9.10 8.49 -17.05
N GLN A 42 -9.71 8.22 -15.89
CA GLN A 42 -10.83 8.99 -15.35
C GLN A 42 -10.39 10.36 -14.79
N HIS A 43 -9.11 10.50 -14.42
CA HIS A 43 -8.56 11.71 -13.83
C HIS A 43 -7.33 12.20 -14.62
N PRO A 44 -7.50 12.60 -15.90
CA PRO A 44 -6.38 12.95 -16.77
C PRO A 44 -5.57 14.15 -16.25
N ASP A 45 -6.19 15.07 -15.53
CA ASP A 45 -5.55 16.28 -15.00
C ASP A 45 -4.94 16.09 -13.60
N ASP A 46 -5.17 14.95 -12.94
CA ASP A 46 -4.63 14.67 -11.60
C ASP A 46 -3.15 14.23 -11.70
N THR A 47 -2.27 15.22 -11.89
CA THR A 47 -0.82 14.99 -12.10
C THR A 47 -0.17 14.17 -10.97
N GLU A 48 -0.67 14.30 -9.75
CA GLU A 48 -0.20 13.55 -8.58
C GLU A 48 -0.59 12.07 -8.66
N LEU A 49 -1.81 11.77 -9.14
CA LEU A 49 -2.23 10.39 -9.43
C LEU A 49 -1.37 9.75 -10.52
N HIS A 50 -1.07 10.49 -11.60
CA HIS A 50 -0.16 10.02 -12.65
C HIS A 50 1.25 9.76 -12.10
N THR A 51 1.73 10.63 -11.21
CA THR A 51 3.04 10.47 -10.55
C THR A 51 3.07 9.22 -9.68
N LEU A 52 2.03 8.98 -8.88
CA LEU A 52 1.92 7.75 -8.07
C LEU A 52 1.88 6.49 -8.94
N HIS A 53 1.11 6.51 -10.02
CA HIS A 53 1.05 5.38 -10.94
C HIS A 53 2.43 5.11 -11.55
N ALA A 54 3.11 6.13 -12.09
CA ALA A 54 4.45 5.99 -12.64
C ALA A 54 5.48 5.49 -11.61
N LEU A 55 5.39 5.96 -10.35
CA LEU A 55 6.21 5.48 -9.26
C LEU A 55 6.00 3.97 -9.03
N TRP A 56 4.76 3.50 -8.96
CA TRP A 56 4.45 2.09 -8.76
C TRP A 56 5.02 1.22 -9.89
N LEU A 57 4.84 1.66 -11.15
CA LEU A 57 5.42 0.98 -12.32
C LEU A 57 6.94 0.85 -12.22
N GLY A 58 7.62 1.94 -11.87
CA GLY A 58 9.08 1.95 -11.71
C GLY A 58 9.57 1.06 -10.57
N LEU A 59 8.81 0.99 -9.47
CA LEU A 59 9.11 0.12 -8.34
C LEU A 59 8.95 -1.36 -8.71
N CYS A 60 7.90 -1.73 -9.44
CA CYS A 60 7.73 -3.10 -9.92
C CYS A 60 8.89 -3.55 -10.81
N VAL A 61 9.38 -2.69 -11.72
CA VAL A 61 10.58 -2.98 -12.52
C VAL A 61 11.83 -3.20 -11.65
N LYS A 62 11.97 -2.45 -10.55
CA LYS A 62 13.09 -2.62 -9.61
C LYS A 62 13.00 -3.93 -8.82
N VAL A 63 11.78 -4.34 -8.44
CA VAL A 63 11.53 -5.63 -7.79
C VAL A 63 11.88 -6.78 -8.72
N GLU A 64 11.44 -6.72 -9.98
CA GLU A 64 11.74 -7.74 -11.00
C GLU A 64 13.25 -7.91 -11.25
N ARG A 65 14.02 -6.82 -11.16
CA ARG A 65 15.48 -6.82 -11.29
C ARG A 65 16.21 -7.30 -10.04
N GLY A 66 15.52 -7.41 -8.90
CA GLY A 66 16.13 -7.67 -7.60
C GLY A 66 16.89 -6.48 -7.02
N ASP A 67 16.68 -5.26 -7.55
CA ASP A 67 17.31 -4.03 -7.06
C ASP A 67 16.71 -3.58 -5.72
N VAL A 68 15.43 -3.90 -5.49
CA VAL A 68 14.64 -3.51 -4.32
C VAL A 68 13.73 -4.69 -3.93
N SER A 69 13.52 -4.92 -2.64
CA SER A 69 12.57 -5.95 -2.19
C SER A 69 11.12 -5.50 -2.43
N LEU A 70 10.17 -6.44 -2.50
CA LEU A 70 8.76 -6.09 -2.61
C LEU A 70 8.29 -5.22 -1.42
N ASP A 71 8.71 -5.56 -0.20
CA ASP A 71 8.35 -4.83 1.02
C ASP A 71 8.87 -3.39 1.00
N ASP A 72 10.11 -3.19 0.55
CA ASP A 72 10.69 -1.86 0.37
C ASP A 72 9.92 -1.06 -0.70
N ALA A 73 9.54 -1.70 -1.81
CA ALA A 73 8.74 -1.06 -2.85
C ALA A 73 7.37 -0.62 -2.32
N ILE A 74 6.66 -1.48 -1.59
CA ILE A 74 5.38 -1.16 -0.95
C ILE A 74 5.55 0.00 0.03
N THR A 75 6.60 -0.03 0.84
CA THR A 75 6.90 1.04 1.81
C THR A 75 7.16 2.37 1.13
N ILE A 76 7.97 2.40 0.06
CA ILE A 76 8.26 3.62 -0.71
C ILE A 76 6.97 4.17 -1.31
N PHE A 77 6.13 3.32 -1.89
CA PHE A 77 4.88 3.71 -2.50
C PHE A 77 3.89 4.31 -1.49
N GLU A 78 3.65 3.64 -0.36
CA GLU A 78 2.71 4.14 0.65
C GLU A 78 3.20 5.42 1.33
N ASN A 79 4.51 5.60 1.49
CA ASN A 79 5.08 6.87 1.96
C ASN A 79 4.81 8.01 0.98
N ALA A 80 4.98 7.78 -0.32
CA ALA A 80 4.64 8.78 -1.34
C ALA A 80 3.14 9.09 -1.36
N ARG A 81 2.30 8.05 -1.31
CA ARG A 81 0.84 8.16 -1.31
C ARG A 81 0.32 8.91 -0.08
N SER A 82 0.79 8.56 1.11
CA SER A 82 0.40 9.25 2.36
C SER A 82 0.81 10.72 2.36
N THR A 83 1.99 11.06 1.83
CA THR A 83 2.45 12.43 1.67
C THR A 83 1.50 13.25 0.80
N LEU A 84 1.10 12.72 -0.37
CA LEU A 84 0.17 13.39 -1.27
C LEU A 84 -1.23 13.55 -0.66
N ILE A 85 -1.72 12.52 0.05
CA ILE A 85 -3.01 12.61 0.76
C ILE A 85 -2.96 13.73 1.80
N GLN A 86 -1.89 13.81 2.59
CA GLN A 86 -1.71 14.85 3.60
C GLN A 86 -1.68 16.25 2.96
N GLN A 87 -0.93 16.43 1.87
CA GLN A 87 -0.87 17.70 1.15
C GLN A 87 -2.25 18.15 0.66
N ARG A 88 -3.03 17.27 0.03
CA ARG A 88 -4.41 17.58 -0.38
C ARG A 88 -5.32 17.95 0.79
N GLN A 89 -5.14 17.31 1.95
CA GLN A 89 -5.91 17.65 3.15
C GLN A 89 -5.54 19.03 3.69
N ASP A 90 -4.25 19.37 3.70
CA ASP A 90 -3.76 20.68 4.12
C ASP A 90 -4.26 21.79 3.21
N GLU A 91 -4.18 21.63 1.90
CA GLU A 91 -4.74 22.61 0.96
C GLU A 91 -6.25 22.82 1.15
N LYS A 92 -6.99 21.74 1.41
CA LYS A 92 -8.44 21.83 1.69
C LYS A 92 -8.72 22.56 3.01
N ARG A 93 -7.87 22.39 4.02
CA ARG A 93 -7.96 23.10 5.30
C ARG A 93 -7.66 24.59 5.12
N GLU A 94 -6.61 24.94 4.38
CA GLU A 94 -6.21 26.32 4.11
C GLU A 94 -7.24 27.09 3.27
N LYS A 95 -7.89 26.40 2.33
CA LYS A 95 -8.96 27.00 1.48
C LYS A 95 -10.29 27.16 2.24
N LYS A 96 -10.47 26.58 3.43
CA LYS A 96 -11.69 26.74 4.23
C LYS A 96 -11.65 28.11 4.93
N PRO A 97 -12.68 28.98 4.74
CA PRO A 97 -12.74 30.25 5.46
C PRO A 97 -12.70 30.03 6.99
N PRO A 98 -12.05 30.92 7.76
CA PRO A 98 -12.08 30.83 9.22
C PRO A 98 -13.54 30.85 9.71
N ALA A 99 -13.84 30.01 10.70
CA ALA A 99 -15.16 29.99 11.31
C ALA A 99 -15.51 31.38 11.87
N PRO A 100 -16.75 31.88 11.71
CA PRO A 100 -17.16 33.11 12.37
C PRO A 100 -16.99 32.98 13.89
N LEU A 101 -16.39 34.00 14.50
CA LEU A 101 -16.27 34.14 15.97
C LEU A 101 -17.65 34.31 16.63
#